data_AF-A0A945CHG3-F1
#
_entry.id   AF-A0A945CHG3-F1
#
_cell.length_a   1.000
_cell.length_b   1.000
_cell.length_c   1.000
_cell.angle_alpha   90.00
_cell.angle_beta   90.00
_cell.angle_gamma   90.00
#
_symmetry.space_group_name_H-M   'P 1'
#
loop_
_entity.id
_entity.type
_entity.pdbx_description
1 polymer ?
#
loop_
_entity_poly.entity_id
_entity_poly.type
_entity_poly.pdbx_seq_one_letter_code
_entity_poly.pdbx_strand_id
1 'polypeptide(L)'
;MRTISVDEAQVGDVLAEALDDGQGKMLLPKGSKLSPAAISLLKRREIRILNVEGEDPDAADAAKVLEDLDFRFADLEEDELMMEIKKIARGHLAKK
;
A
#
# COMPACT_ATOMS: atom_id res chain seq x y z
N MET A 1 -8.12 2.94 3.17
CA MET A 1 -6.92 3.73 3.54
C MET A 1 -5.81 3.25 2.65
N ARG A 2 -4.97 4.16 2.16
CA ARG A 2 -3.85 3.86 1.28
C ARG A 2 -2.56 4.43 1.85
N THR A 3 -1.48 3.68 1.68
CA THR A 3 -0.16 4.07 2.15
C THR A 3 0.60 4.65 0.97
N ILE A 4 0.88 5.95 1.01
CA ILE A 4 1.56 6.65 -0.08
C ILE A 4 2.87 7.26 0.40
N SER A 5 3.81 7.49 -0.51
CA SER A 5 4.97 8.30 -0.20
C SER A 5 4.62 9.79 -0.09
N VAL A 6 5.42 10.55 0.66
CA VAL A 6 5.27 12.02 0.72
C VAL A 6 5.43 12.70 -0.65
N ASP A 7 6.10 12.03 -1.60
CA ASP A 7 6.29 12.53 -2.96
C ASP A 7 5.06 12.33 -3.84
N GLU A 8 4.24 11.32 -3.53
CA GLU A 8 2.96 11.06 -4.18
C GLU A 8 1.79 11.83 -3.55
N ALA A 9 2.00 12.42 -2.36
CA ALA A 9 0.99 13.17 -1.64
C ALA A 9 0.54 14.42 -2.41
N GLN A 10 -0.77 14.58 -2.54
CA GLN A 10 -1.39 15.69 -3.25
C GLN A 10 -2.09 16.65 -2.30
N VAL A 11 -2.19 17.91 -2.74
CA VAL A 11 -2.96 18.92 -2.01
C VAL A 11 -4.41 18.50 -1.99
N GLY A 12 -4.94 18.34 -0.78
CA GLY A 12 -6.32 17.95 -0.56
C GLY A 12 -6.53 16.50 -0.15
N ASP A 13 -5.50 15.65 -0.21
CA ASP A 13 -5.52 14.34 0.44
C ASP A 13 -5.82 14.47 1.94
N VAL A 14 -6.53 13.51 2.51
CA VAL A 14 -6.92 13.52 3.93
C VAL A 14 -6.16 12.42 4.65
N LEU A 15 -5.55 12.70 5.80
CA LEU A 15 -4.87 11.67 6.58
C LEU A 15 -5.88 10.70 7.21
N ALA A 16 -5.69 9.41 6.97
CA ALA A 16 -6.50 8.34 7.58
C ALA A 16 -6.18 8.12 9.07
N GLU A 17 -4.98 8.52 9.49
CA GLU A 17 -4.43 8.32 10.82
C GLU A 17 -3.71 9.57 11.31
N ALA A 18 -3.47 9.67 12.62
CA ALA A 18 -2.60 10.73 13.13
C ALA A 18 -1.17 10.45 12.67
N LEU A 19 -0.48 11.50 12.24
CA LEU A 19 0.89 11.41 11.79
C LEU A 19 1.81 12.00 12.85
N ASP A 20 2.81 11.25 13.26
CA ASP A 20 3.88 11.68 14.17
C ASP A 20 5.25 11.68 13.48
N ASP A 21 6.26 12.24 14.15
CA ASP A 21 7.63 12.32 13.64
C ASP A 21 8.52 11.10 13.99
N GLY A 22 7.92 9.98 14.39
CA GLY A 22 8.64 8.78 14.82
C GLY A 22 9.33 8.91 16.19
N GLN A 23 9.40 10.12 16.75
CA GLN A 23 9.87 10.40 18.11
C GLN A 23 8.70 10.64 19.07
N GLY A 24 7.47 10.38 18.62
CA GLY A 24 6.24 10.48 19.41
C GLY A 24 5.61 11.87 19.44
N LYS A 25 6.12 12.84 18.67
CA LYS A 25 5.48 14.16 18.54
C LYS A 25 4.54 14.16 17.34
N MET A 26 3.25 14.34 17.62
CA MET A 26 2.22 14.45 16.60
C MET A 26 2.45 15.70 15.72
N LEU A 27 2.53 15.48 14.41
CA LEU A 27 2.65 16.50 13.39
C LEU A 27 1.28 16.96 12.90
N LEU A 28 0.41 16.00 12.59
CA LEU A 28 -0.92 16.24 12.04
C LEU A 28 -1.91 15.26 12.65
N PRO A 29 -3.09 15.71 13.10
CA PRO A 29 -4.12 14.81 13.58
C PRO A 29 -4.78 14.04 12.43
N LYS A 30 -5.41 12.91 12.76
CA LYS A 30 -6.29 12.16 11.85
C LYS A 30 -7.36 13.07 11.25
N GLY A 31 -7.69 12.87 9.97
CA GLY A 31 -8.68 13.66 9.23
C GLY A 31 -8.15 15.02 8.75
N SER A 32 -6.87 15.32 8.95
CA SER A 32 -6.28 16.54 8.44
C SER A 32 -6.13 16.51 6.93
N LYS A 33 -6.54 17.60 6.28
CA LYS A 33 -6.35 17.81 4.85
C LYS A 33 -4.94 18.32 4.57
N LEU A 34 -4.22 17.67 3.66
CA LEU A 34 -2.88 18.06 3.26
C LEU A 34 -2.92 19.36 2.46
N SER A 35 -2.35 20.42 3.05
CA SER A 35 -2.11 21.69 2.39
C SER A 35 -0.71 21.72 1.75
N PRO A 36 -0.43 22.66 0.82
CA PRO A 36 0.92 22.81 0.25
C PRO A 36 1.99 23.03 1.32
N ALA A 37 1.64 23.75 2.39
CA ALA A 37 2.52 23.99 3.53
C ALA A 37 2.76 22.72 4.35
N ALA A 38 1.72 21.90 4.54
CA ALA A 38 1.85 20.61 5.23
C ALA A 38 2.78 19.66 4.47
N ILE A 39 2.59 19.47 3.17
CA ILE A 39 3.46 18.62 2.35
C ILE A 39 4.92 19.10 2.41
N SER A 40 5.13 20.41 2.29
CA SER A 40 6.47 21.00 2.38
C SER A 40 7.13 20.77 3.75
N LEU A 41 6.35 20.83 4.84
CA LEU A 41 6.82 20.53 6.20
C LEU A 41 7.22 19.06 6.34
N LEU A 42 6.41 18.14 5.80
CA LEU A 42 6.65 16.69 5.86
C LEU A 42 7.94 16.32 5.11
N LYS A 43 8.16 16.89 3.93
CA LYS A 43 9.41 16.71 3.17
C LYS A 43 10.64 17.22 3.93
N ARG A 44 10.53 18.39 4.57
CA ARG A 44 11.63 18.95 5.40
C ARG A 44 11.96 18.12 6.64
N ARG A 45 10.98 17.37 7.15
CA ARG A 45 11.17 16.47 8.30
C ARG A 45 11.51 15.04 7.90
N GLU A 46 11.80 14.79 6.62
CA GLU A 46 12.17 13.49 6.09
C GLU A 46 11.11 12.39 6.34
N ILE A 47 9.83 12.78 6.48
CA ILE A 47 8.72 11.83 6.56
C ILE A 47 8.56 11.20 5.19
N ARG A 48 8.72 9.88 5.11
CA ARG A 48 8.69 9.15 3.84
C ARG A 48 7.32 8.60 3.48
N ILE A 49 6.55 8.18 4.47
CA ILE A 49 5.33 7.38 4.30
C ILE A 49 4.17 8.05 5.05
N LEU A 50 2.99 8.08 4.43
CA LEU A 50 1.77 8.67 4.95
C LEU A 50 0.57 7.74 4.70
N ASN A 51 -0.35 7.67 5.66
CA ASN A 51 -1.60 6.95 5.50
C ASN A 51 -2.72 7.94 5.19
N VAL A 52 -3.28 7.88 3.98
CA VAL A 52 -4.36 8.78 3.54
C VAL A 52 -5.68 8.02 3.32
N GLU A 53 -6.78 8.74 3.44
CA GLU A 53 -8.11 8.24 3.10
C GLU A 53 -8.22 7.99 1.60
N GLY A 54 -8.95 6.94 1.23
CA GLY A 54 -9.05 6.42 -0.14
C GLY A 54 -8.83 4.91 -0.20
N GLU A 55 -9.37 4.29 -1.25
CA GLU A 55 -8.96 2.95 -1.66
C GLU A 55 -7.57 3.02 -2.27
N ASP A 56 -6.71 2.11 -1.85
CA ASP A 56 -5.39 1.93 -2.43
C ASP A 56 -5.59 1.16 -3.75
N PRO A 57 -5.31 1.77 -4.93
CA PRO A 57 -5.46 1.06 -6.19
C PRO A 57 -4.50 -0.13 -6.32
N ASP A 58 -3.42 -0.14 -5.52
CA ASP A 58 -2.39 -1.19 -5.46
C ASP A 58 -2.52 -2.08 -4.21
N ALA A 59 -3.48 -1.82 -3.30
CA ALA A 59 -3.90 -2.85 -2.35
C ALA A 59 -4.69 -3.90 -3.11
N ALA A 60 -3.96 -4.69 -3.88
CA ALA A 60 -4.49 -5.87 -4.50
C ALA A 60 -5.02 -6.74 -3.36
N ASP A 61 -6.34 -6.89 -3.34
CA ASP A 61 -7.02 -7.78 -2.41
C ASP A 61 -6.34 -9.14 -2.52
N ALA A 62 -5.72 -9.62 -1.42
CA ALA A 62 -4.96 -10.85 -1.43
C ALA A 62 -5.80 -12.01 -2.00
N ALA A 63 -7.12 -11.99 -1.80
CA ALA A 63 -8.04 -12.93 -2.42
C ALA A 63 -8.07 -12.81 -3.94
N LYS A 64 -8.18 -11.59 -4.50
CA LYS A 64 -8.15 -11.36 -5.96
C LYS A 64 -6.82 -11.76 -6.60
N VAL A 65 -5.69 -11.53 -5.93
CA VAL A 65 -4.38 -11.92 -6.47
C VAL A 65 -4.23 -13.43 -6.49
N LEU A 66 -4.76 -14.13 -5.47
CA LEU A 66 -4.78 -15.59 -5.43
C LEU A 66 -5.73 -16.17 -6.49
N GLU A 67 -6.90 -15.56 -6.69
CA GLU A 67 -7.83 -15.95 -7.76
C GLU A 67 -7.23 -15.76 -9.16
N ASP A 68 -6.56 -14.63 -9.40
CA ASP A 68 -5.87 -14.34 -10.66
C ASP A 68 -4.71 -15.33 -10.91
N LEU A 69 -4.00 -15.73 -9.85
CA LEU A 69 -2.99 -16.79 -9.92
C LEU A 69 -3.64 -18.14 -10.25
N ASP A 70 -4.75 -18.50 -9.60
CA ASP A 70 -5.43 -19.77 -9.87
C ASP A 70 -5.97 -19.81 -11.31
N PHE A 71 -6.52 -18.70 -11.81
CA PHE A 71 -6.99 -18.55 -13.19
C PHE A 71 -5.88 -18.72 -14.24
N ARG A 72 -4.71 -18.06 -14.07
CA ARG A 72 -3.60 -18.15 -15.04
C ARG A 72 -3.00 -19.54 -15.19
N PHE A 73 -3.13 -20.36 -14.16
CA PHE A 73 -2.60 -21.72 -14.13
C PHE A 73 -3.68 -22.79 -14.32
N ALA A 74 -4.92 -22.41 -14.62
CA ALA A 74 -6.04 -23.35 -14.77
C ALA A 74 -5.81 -24.35 -15.92
N ASP A 75 -5.18 -23.92 -17.01
CA ASP A 75 -4.92 -24.77 -18.17
C ASP A 75 -3.58 -25.53 -18.10
N LEU A 76 -2.85 -25.41 -16.99
CA LEU A 76 -1.48 -25.95 -16.83
C LEU A 76 -1.40 -27.08 -15.81
N GLU A 77 -2.52 -27.70 -15.44
CA GLU A 77 -2.57 -28.76 -14.42
C GLU A 77 -1.76 -30.01 -14.78
N GLU A 78 -1.56 -30.27 -16.08
CA GLU A 78 -0.77 -31.40 -16.58
C GLU A 78 0.75 -31.11 -16.65
N ASP A 79 1.17 -29.85 -16.47
CA ASP A 79 2.57 -29.45 -16.45
C ASP A 79 3.08 -29.36 -15.01
N GLU A 80 3.84 -30.39 -14.60
CA GLU A 80 4.39 -30.51 -13.25
C GLU A 80 5.25 -29.29 -12.85
N LEU A 81 6.04 -28.74 -13.77
CA LEU A 81 6.91 -27.59 -13.51
C LEU A 81 6.07 -26.33 -13.28
N MET A 82 5.02 -26.12 -14.08
CA MET A 82 4.12 -24.98 -13.91
C MET A 82 3.34 -25.04 -12.61
N MET A 83 2.93 -26.24 -12.18
CA MET A 83 2.27 -26.44 -10.88
C MET A 83 3.22 -26.18 -9.70
N GLU A 84 4.50 -26.50 -9.85
CA GLU A 84 5.52 -26.15 -8.86
C GLU A 84 5.72 -24.63 -8.76
N ILE A 85 5.81 -23.93 -9.90
CA ILE A 85 5.88 -22.46 -9.96
C ILE A 85 4.65 -21.82 -9.30
N LYS A 86 3.44 -22.32 -9.60
CA LYS A 86 2.18 -21.86 -8.98
C LYS A 86 2.24 -21.96 -7.46
N LYS A 87 2.72 -23.09 -6.93
CA LYS A 87 2.84 -23.32 -5.48
C LYS A 87 3.82 -22.35 -4.83
N ILE A 88 4.96 -22.08 -5.46
CA ILE A 88 5.95 -21.11 -4.99
C ILE A 88 5.34 -19.71 -4.98
N ALA A 89 4.72 -19.28 -6.08
CA ALA A 89 4.08 -17.97 -6.20
C ALA A 89 2.99 -17.76 -5.14
N ARG A 90 2.13 -18.76 -4.91
CA ARG A 90 1.11 -18.75 -3.85
C ARG A 90 1.73 -18.57 -2.46
N GLY A 91 2.84 -19.25 -2.19
CA GLY A 91 3.58 -19.13 -0.92
C GLY A 91 4.21 -17.76 -0.70
N HIS A 92 4.61 -17.05 -1.76
CA HIS A 92 5.11 -15.68 -1.68
C HIS A 92 3.98 -14.67 -1.46
N LEU A 93 2.84 -14.86 -2.10
CA LEU A 93 1.67 -13.98 -1.96
C LEU A 93 1.01 -14.09 -0.58
N ALA A 94 0.99 -15.27 0.03
CA ALA A 94 0.41 -15.49 1.36
C ALA A 94 1.28 -15.01 2.54
N LYS A 95 2.54 -14.59 2.28
CA LYS A 95 3.49 -14.14 3.30
C LYS A 95 3.70 -12.61 3.33
N LYS A 96 2.98 -11.86 2.49
CA LYS A 96 2.95 -10.39 2.48
C LYS A 96 1.92 -9.88 3.47
#